data_AF-A0A4P8XG10-F1
#
_entry.id   AF-A0A4P8XG10-F1
#
_cell.length_a   1.000
_cell.length_b   1.000
_cell.length_c   1.000
_cell.angle_alpha   90.00
_cell.angle_beta   90.00
_cell.angle_gamma   90.00
#
_symmetry.space_group_name_H-M   'P 1'
#
loop_
_entity.id
_entity.type
_entity.pdbx_description
1 polymer ?
#
loop_
_entity_poly.entity_id
_entity_poly.type
_entity_poly.pdbx_seq_one_letter_code
_entity_poly.pdbx_strand_id
1 'polypeptide(L)'
;MIPQFSKYLFRSHFMRTEIAKTASGVTRFNISKARFKKIQIPIPPLKVQEEIVRILDTFTELTAELTAELIARKMQYTYYRDRLLTFEMGEVEWKTLGELAENLDSMRKPIASGLRAVGDIPYYGASGIVDYVKDYIFEGDFLLVSEDGANLLARNTPIAFSASGKIWVNNHAHVLKFKTYEERRFVEFYINHINLTPYISGAAQPKLNQKNLNSIIVPNPKWVQSFDNFEELNINLDELLSHVRFGVKADRFELALDELSKVLGFPSERPDKEWKAGPDNLWKVKDNEYLLIECKSGVDLTRNEINKDETGQMNNACAWFTKNYGDVPVKRIMIIPSKKVNNSTGFNYPVEIVRDGNLRKLNNNVKAFFTEFKQMDLSDLSDTKIQELLVLHKLTADDIINLYSENPRT
;
A
#
# COMPACT_ATOMS: atom_id res chain seq x y z
N MET A 1 35.09 -2.34 32.17
CA MET A 1 34.42 -2.19 30.86
C MET A 1 32.94 -2.40 31.08
N ILE A 2 32.09 -1.48 30.65
CA ILE A 2 30.64 -1.60 30.85
C ILE A 2 30.06 -2.70 29.94
N PRO A 3 29.04 -3.47 30.40
CA PRO A 3 28.49 -4.60 29.65
C PRO A 3 27.96 -4.23 28.26
N GLN A 4 27.35 -3.07 28.12
CA GLN A 4 26.78 -2.59 26.85
C GLN A 4 27.88 -2.27 25.83
N PHE A 5 28.99 -1.68 26.28
CA PHE A 5 30.15 -1.41 25.42
C PHE A 5 30.78 -2.72 24.93
N SER A 6 30.88 -3.74 25.80
CA SER A 6 31.44 -5.03 25.40
C SER A 6 30.58 -5.70 24.31
N LYS A 7 29.24 -5.65 24.41
CA LYS A 7 28.31 -6.12 23.37
C LYS A 7 28.64 -5.53 21.99
N TYR A 8 28.84 -4.21 21.89
CA TYR A 8 29.18 -3.55 20.62
C TYR A 8 30.60 -3.87 20.17
N LEU A 9 31.56 -3.85 21.09
CA LEU A 9 32.96 -4.13 20.82
C LEU A 9 33.15 -5.52 20.21
N PHE A 10 32.56 -6.56 20.80
CA PHE A 10 32.64 -7.94 20.29
C PHE A 10 31.92 -8.16 18.94
N ARG A 11 31.02 -7.24 18.55
CA ARG A 11 30.37 -7.23 17.23
C ARG A 11 31.14 -6.44 16.18
N SER A 12 32.12 -5.63 16.58
CA SER A 12 32.95 -4.85 15.66
C SER A 12 33.77 -5.75 14.73
N HIS A 13 34.07 -5.24 13.53
CA HIS A 13 34.91 -5.93 12.55
C HIS A 13 36.31 -6.25 13.11
N PHE A 14 36.89 -5.31 13.86
CA PHE A 14 38.17 -5.47 14.53
C PHE A 14 38.17 -6.70 15.46
N MET A 15 37.24 -6.76 16.42
CA MET A 15 37.20 -7.87 17.36
C MET A 15 36.86 -9.20 16.70
N ARG A 16 35.93 -9.22 15.73
CA ARG A 16 35.59 -10.45 14.99
C ARG A 16 36.79 -10.99 14.23
N THR A 17 37.61 -10.11 13.66
CA THR A 17 38.83 -10.48 12.93
C THR A 17 39.88 -11.06 13.88
N GLU A 18 40.10 -10.42 15.03
CA GLU A 18 41.04 -10.94 16.04
C GLU A 18 40.58 -12.29 16.62
N ILE A 19 39.28 -12.46 16.84
CA ILE A 19 38.72 -13.74 17.30
C ILE A 19 38.86 -14.81 16.22
N ALA A 20 38.58 -14.49 14.96
CA ALA A 20 38.71 -15.43 13.84
C ALA A 20 40.14 -15.94 13.68
N LYS A 21 41.16 -15.09 13.89
CA LYS A 21 42.59 -15.50 13.87
C LYS A 21 42.94 -16.54 14.94
N THR A 22 42.15 -16.62 16.01
CA THR A 22 42.35 -17.61 17.08
C THR A 22 41.61 -18.93 16.85
N ALA A 23 40.75 -18.99 15.83
CA ALA A 23 40.04 -20.20 15.44
C ALA A 23 40.98 -21.21 14.75
N SER A 24 40.70 -22.50 14.94
CA SER A 24 41.48 -23.62 14.39
C SER A 24 40.57 -24.75 13.93
N GLY A 25 40.98 -25.50 12.90
CA GLY A 25 40.17 -26.55 12.26
C GLY A 25 39.65 -26.16 10.87
N VAL A 26 39.44 -27.14 9.99
CA VAL A 26 39.06 -26.94 8.57
C VAL A 26 37.56 -27.14 8.33
N THR A 27 36.93 -28.09 9.04
CA THR A 27 35.48 -28.40 8.92
C THR A 27 34.66 -28.06 10.16
N ARG A 28 35.30 -27.93 11.34
CA ARG A 28 34.70 -27.35 12.55
C ARG A 28 35.70 -26.38 13.18
N PHE A 29 35.34 -25.10 13.22
CA PHE A 29 36.16 -24.08 13.85
C PHE A 29 36.07 -24.19 15.38
N ASN A 30 37.22 -24.30 16.04
CA ASN A 30 37.32 -24.27 17.50
C ASN A 30 38.21 -23.10 17.95
N ILE A 31 37.74 -22.34 18.94
CA ILE A 31 38.46 -21.21 19.53
C ILE A 31 39.04 -21.67 20.87
N SER A 32 40.36 -21.81 20.95
CA SER A 32 41.00 -22.24 22.21
C SER A 32 40.95 -21.14 23.27
N LYS A 33 40.55 -21.50 24.50
CA LYS A 33 40.50 -20.58 25.67
C LYS A 33 41.86 -19.91 25.94
N ALA A 34 42.96 -20.61 25.66
CA ALA A 34 44.32 -20.10 25.86
C ALA A 34 44.70 -19.03 24.82
N ARG A 35 44.30 -19.17 23.56
CA ARG A 35 44.56 -18.15 22.51
C ARG A 35 43.60 -16.97 22.62
N PHE A 36 42.34 -17.24 22.96
CA PHE A 36 41.34 -16.19 23.17
C PHE A 36 41.74 -15.20 24.27
N LYS A 37 42.31 -15.69 25.38
CA LYS A 37 42.84 -14.85 26.48
C LYS A 37 43.98 -13.90 26.08
N LYS A 38 44.65 -14.15 24.95
CA LYS A 38 45.77 -13.33 24.47
C LYS A 38 45.31 -12.17 23.57
N ILE A 39 44.03 -12.14 23.18
CA ILE A 39 43.47 -11.04 22.39
C ILE A 39 43.51 -9.76 23.23
N GLN A 40 44.15 -8.73 22.70
CA GLN A 40 44.20 -7.42 23.34
C GLN A 40 42.92 -6.64 22.99
N ILE A 41 42.28 -6.09 24.02
CA ILE A 41 41.01 -5.38 23.89
C ILE A 41 41.24 -3.91 24.25
N PRO A 42 40.86 -2.95 23.39
CA PRO A 42 40.93 -1.53 23.73
C PRO A 42 39.84 -1.20 24.77
N ILE A 43 40.25 -0.66 25.91
CA ILE A 43 39.35 -0.23 26.99
C ILE A 43 39.51 1.28 27.18
N PRO A 44 38.69 2.11 26.50
CA PRO A 44 38.73 3.56 26.69
C PRO A 44 38.19 3.95 28.08
N PRO A 45 38.33 5.21 28.53
CA PRO A 45 37.75 5.67 29.80
C PRO A 45 36.23 5.46 29.87
N LEU A 46 35.70 5.29 31.08
CA LEU A 46 34.28 4.96 31.30
C LEU A 46 33.31 5.93 30.61
N LYS A 47 33.56 7.24 30.74
CA LYS A 47 32.75 8.29 30.11
C LYS A 47 32.71 8.19 28.58
N VAL A 48 33.80 7.72 27.97
CA VAL A 48 33.87 7.49 26.52
C VAL A 48 33.12 6.21 26.14
N GLN A 49 33.18 5.16 26.98
CA GLN A 49 32.39 3.95 26.77
C GLN A 49 30.89 4.24 26.82
N GLU A 50 30.44 5.04 27.79
CA GLU A 50 29.03 5.46 27.93
C GLU A 50 28.53 6.24 26.72
N GLU A 51 29.33 7.18 26.21
CA GLU A 51 28.96 7.98 25.04
C GLU A 51 28.92 7.14 23.75
N ILE A 52 29.85 6.20 23.58
CA ILE A 52 29.83 5.25 22.45
C ILE A 52 28.57 4.38 22.52
N VAL A 53 28.22 3.88 23.70
CA VAL A 53 27.01 3.07 23.89
C VAL A 53 25.76 3.88 23.57
N ARG A 54 25.65 5.12 24.07
CA ARG A 54 24.52 6.00 23.80
C ARG A 54 24.28 6.17 22.30
N ILE A 55 25.32 6.51 21.54
CA ILE A 55 25.22 6.72 20.09
C ILE A 55 24.81 5.43 19.37
N LEU A 56 25.43 4.29 19.70
CA LEU A 56 25.16 3.01 19.03
C LEU A 56 23.78 2.43 19.38
N ASP A 57 23.30 2.63 20.61
CA ASP A 57 21.94 2.28 21.00
C ASP A 57 20.93 3.12 20.22
N THR A 58 21.12 4.45 20.12
CA THR A 58 20.23 5.32 19.32
C THR A 58 20.16 4.88 17.85
N PHE A 59 21.29 4.54 17.21
CA PHE A 59 21.25 4.03 15.83
C PHE A 59 20.59 2.64 15.72
N THR A 60 20.76 1.79 16.72
CA THR A 60 20.14 0.45 16.74
C THR A 60 18.62 0.56 16.88
N GLU A 61 18.14 1.46 17.75
CA GLU A 61 16.72 1.76 17.93
C GLU A 61 16.12 2.33 16.64
N LEU A 62 16.73 3.37 16.06
CA LEU A 62 16.28 3.95 14.79
C LEU A 62 16.23 2.91 13.66
N THR A 63 17.22 2.01 13.58
CA THR A 63 17.24 0.95 12.55
C THR A 63 16.12 -0.06 12.77
N ALA A 64 15.84 -0.43 14.02
CA ALA A 64 14.76 -1.35 14.36
C ALA A 64 13.39 -0.74 14.04
N GLU A 65 13.16 0.53 14.39
CA GLU A 65 11.96 1.28 14.04
C GLU A 65 11.76 1.39 12.53
N LEU A 66 12.81 1.79 11.78
CA LEU A 66 12.73 1.89 10.31
C LEU A 66 12.43 0.54 9.66
N THR A 67 13.00 -0.54 10.17
CA THR A 67 12.79 -1.89 9.63
C THR A 67 11.37 -2.38 9.93
N ALA A 68 10.87 -2.11 11.15
CA ALA A 68 9.50 -2.43 11.53
C ALA A 68 8.49 -1.64 10.67
N GLU A 69 8.73 -0.35 10.47
CA GLU A 69 7.93 0.51 9.59
C GLU A 69 7.98 0.02 8.14
N LEU A 70 9.16 -0.33 7.60
CA LEU A 70 9.28 -0.84 6.23
C LEU A 70 8.53 -2.17 6.05
N ILE A 71 8.59 -3.07 7.04
CA ILE A 71 7.88 -4.34 7.01
C ILE A 71 6.37 -4.08 7.07
N ALA A 72 5.91 -3.24 8.01
CA ALA A 72 4.51 -2.82 8.12
C ALA A 72 4.00 -2.21 6.81
N ARG A 73 4.76 -1.31 6.19
CA ARG A 73 4.42 -0.69 4.90
C ARG A 73 4.36 -1.68 3.74
N LYS A 74 5.28 -2.65 3.67
CA LYS A 74 5.25 -3.70 2.63
C LYS A 74 4.06 -4.63 2.80
N MET A 75 3.71 -4.98 4.03
CA MET A 75 2.53 -5.81 4.33
C MET A 75 1.25 -5.05 4.02
N GLN A 76 1.17 -3.78 4.41
CA GLN A 76 0.06 -2.88 4.10
C GLN A 76 -0.12 -2.70 2.58
N TYR A 77 0.96 -2.45 1.82
CA TYR A 77 0.90 -2.42 0.36
C TYR A 77 0.46 -3.76 -0.23
N THR A 78 0.97 -4.88 0.29
CA THR A 78 0.58 -6.22 -0.18
C THR A 78 -0.90 -6.48 0.04
N TYR A 79 -1.42 -6.10 1.21
CA TYR A 79 -2.83 -6.15 1.53
C TYR A 79 -3.68 -5.23 0.64
N TYR A 80 -3.21 -4.01 0.33
CA TYR A 80 -3.88 -3.12 -0.62
C TYR A 80 -3.87 -3.67 -2.04
N ARG A 81 -2.74 -4.16 -2.52
CA ARG A 81 -2.60 -4.78 -3.84
C ARG A 81 -3.55 -5.96 -3.96
N ASP A 82 -3.59 -6.84 -2.97
CA ASP A 82 -4.38 -8.06 -3.02
C ASP A 82 -5.88 -7.75 -2.91
N ARG A 83 -6.28 -6.75 -2.10
CA ARG A 83 -7.69 -6.33 -1.98
C ARG A 83 -8.19 -5.48 -3.14
N LEU A 84 -7.34 -4.65 -3.75
CA LEU A 84 -7.70 -3.80 -4.90
C LEU A 84 -7.67 -4.56 -6.23
N LEU A 85 -7.03 -5.74 -6.28
CA LEU A 85 -6.93 -6.57 -7.47
C LEU A 85 -7.71 -7.89 -7.36
N THR A 86 -8.43 -8.10 -6.25
CA THR A 86 -9.39 -9.20 -6.07
C THR A 86 -10.80 -8.61 -6.12
N PHE A 87 -11.58 -9.02 -7.12
CA PHE A 87 -12.94 -8.55 -7.34
C PHE A 87 -13.90 -9.74 -7.34
N GLU A 88 -15.05 -9.63 -6.69
CA GLU A 88 -16.08 -10.66 -6.79
C GLU A 88 -16.82 -10.57 -8.13
N MET A 89 -17.33 -11.71 -8.63
CA MET A 89 -18.12 -11.72 -9.86
C MET A 89 -19.44 -10.96 -9.65
N GLY A 90 -19.50 -9.73 -10.19
CA GLY A 90 -20.69 -8.86 -10.14
C GLY A 90 -20.42 -7.44 -9.67
N GLU A 91 -19.25 -7.14 -9.07
CA GLU A 91 -18.93 -5.82 -8.51
C GLU A 91 -18.41 -4.83 -9.54
N VAL A 92 -17.75 -5.32 -10.59
CA VAL A 92 -17.13 -4.52 -11.64
C VAL A 92 -17.43 -5.10 -13.01
N GLU A 93 -17.33 -4.27 -14.04
CA GLU A 93 -17.38 -4.74 -15.42
C GLU A 93 -16.08 -5.49 -15.73
N TRP A 94 -16.18 -6.69 -16.29
CA TRP A 94 -15.03 -7.51 -16.66
C TRP A 94 -14.84 -7.48 -18.17
N LYS A 95 -13.61 -7.25 -18.62
CA LYS A 95 -13.23 -7.28 -20.05
C LYS A 95 -12.09 -8.23 -20.28
N THR A 96 -12.01 -8.78 -21.49
CA THR A 96 -10.85 -9.55 -21.91
C THR A 96 -9.68 -8.61 -22.20
N LEU A 97 -8.45 -9.07 -21.97
CA LEU A 97 -7.27 -8.28 -22.24
C LEU A 97 -7.17 -7.86 -23.72
N GLY A 98 -7.67 -8.68 -24.65
CA GLY A 98 -7.76 -8.33 -26.07
C GLY A 98 -8.75 -7.21 -26.39
N GLU A 99 -9.70 -6.90 -25.51
CA GLU A 99 -10.60 -5.74 -25.65
C GLU A 99 -10.00 -4.46 -25.06
N LEU A 100 -9.09 -4.58 -24.08
CA LEU A 100 -8.44 -3.46 -23.41
C LEU A 100 -7.17 -2.99 -24.13
N ALA A 101 -6.46 -3.91 -24.80
CA ALA A 101 -5.15 -3.63 -25.39
C ALA A 101 -5.09 -4.05 -26.86
N GLU A 102 -4.40 -3.23 -27.66
CA GLU A 102 -3.94 -3.62 -28.98
C GLU A 102 -2.71 -4.51 -28.82
N ASN A 103 -2.80 -5.77 -29.27
CA ASN A 103 -1.68 -6.70 -29.26
C ASN A 103 -0.85 -6.54 -30.55
N LEU A 104 0.43 -6.19 -30.39
CA LEU A 104 1.36 -5.87 -31.48
C LEU A 104 2.37 -7.01 -31.75
N ASP A 105 2.05 -8.25 -31.36
CA ASP A 105 2.97 -9.38 -31.45
C ASP A 105 3.45 -9.67 -32.88
N SER A 106 2.66 -9.29 -33.88
CA SER A 106 2.98 -9.44 -35.32
C SER A 106 4.17 -8.58 -35.76
N MET A 107 4.51 -7.54 -35.00
CA MET A 107 5.62 -6.64 -35.31
C MET A 107 6.96 -7.05 -34.67
N ARG A 108 6.94 -8.03 -33.74
CA ARG A 108 8.14 -8.53 -33.04
C ARG A 108 9.11 -9.19 -34.01
N LYS A 109 10.42 -9.03 -33.79
CA LYS A 109 11.47 -9.61 -34.66
C LYS A 109 12.62 -10.20 -33.82
N PRO A 110 12.85 -11.52 -33.82
CA PRO A 110 14.02 -12.08 -33.15
C PRO A 110 15.32 -11.75 -33.91
N ILE A 111 16.38 -11.44 -33.17
CA ILE A 111 17.75 -11.31 -33.69
C ILE A 111 18.63 -12.28 -32.91
N ALA A 112 19.32 -13.17 -33.63
CA ALA A 112 20.30 -14.07 -33.04
C ALA A 112 21.42 -13.29 -32.37
N SER A 113 21.91 -13.73 -31.21
CA SER A 113 22.89 -13.01 -30.39
C SER A 113 24.10 -12.50 -31.18
N GLY A 114 24.70 -13.34 -32.02
CA GLY A 114 25.86 -12.97 -32.84
C GLY A 114 25.59 -12.01 -34.00
N LEU A 115 24.32 -11.70 -34.30
CA LEU A 115 23.91 -10.79 -35.39
C LEU A 115 23.39 -9.44 -34.87
N ARG A 116 23.39 -9.23 -33.56
CA ARG A 116 22.96 -7.98 -32.93
C ARG A 116 24.02 -6.91 -33.18
N ALA A 117 23.70 -5.93 -34.01
CA ALA A 117 24.54 -4.75 -34.17
C ALA A 117 24.48 -3.93 -32.88
N VAL A 118 25.64 -3.68 -32.27
CA VAL A 118 25.77 -2.92 -31.02
C VAL A 118 25.20 -1.51 -31.19
N GLY A 119 24.41 -1.08 -30.22
CA GLY A 119 23.89 0.28 -30.12
C GLY A 119 23.27 0.52 -28.74
N ASP A 120 22.41 1.52 -28.63
CA ASP A 120 21.85 1.99 -27.35
C ASP A 120 20.35 1.64 -27.18
N ILE A 121 19.73 0.95 -28.14
CA ILE A 121 18.31 0.60 -28.08
C ILE A 121 18.11 -0.68 -27.28
N PRO A 122 17.29 -0.70 -26.22
CA PRO A 122 17.06 -1.89 -25.42
C PRO A 122 16.37 -3.00 -26.23
N TYR A 123 16.97 -4.18 -26.21
CA TYR A 123 16.45 -5.41 -26.80
C TYR A 123 15.80 -6.28 -25.71
N TYR A 124 14.47 -6.34 -25.72
CA TYR A 124 13.66 -7.03 -24.72
C TYR A 124 13.41 -8.50 -25.05
N GLY A 125 13.46 -9.35 -24.03
CA GLY A 125 13.00 -10.74 -24.02
C GLY A 125 12.01 -11.00 -22.88
N ALA A 126 11.83 -12.27 -22.50
CA ALA A 126 10.79 -12.68 -21.55
C ALA A 126 10.90 -12.03 -20.15
N SER A 127 12.10 -11.60 -19.72
CA SER A 127 12.35 -11.12 -18.35
C SER A 127 12.95 -9.71 -18.31
N GLY A 128 12.69 -8.90 -19.34
CA GLY A 128 13.22 -7.55 -19.45
C GLY A 128 14.29 -7.42 -20.53
N ILE A 129 15.21 -6.47 -20.34
CA ILE A 129 16.28 -6.15 -21.30
C ILE A 129 17.31 -7.28 -21.30
N VAL A 130 17.59 -7.82 -22.49
CA VAL A 130 18.57 -8.89 -22.72
C VAL A 130 19.85 -8.35 -23.34
N ASP A 131 19.76 -7.27 -24.12
CA ASP A 131 20.88 -6.70 -24.87
C ASP A 131 20.58 -5.25 -25.30
N TYR A 132 21.53 -4.61 -25.99
CA TYR A 132 21.32 -3.33 -26.65
C TYR A 132 21.71 -3.39 -28.14
N VAL A 133 20.81 -2.90 -29.00
CA VAL A 133 20.91 -2.96 -30.45
C VAL A 133 20.91 -1.57 -31.10
N LYS A 134 21.34 -1.50 -32.36
CA LYS A 134 21.44 -0.24 -33.10
C LYS A 134 20.09 0.38 -33.48
N ASP A 135 19.14 -0.43 -33.91
CA ASP A 135 17.86 0.02 -34.48
C ASP A 135 16.70 -0.31 -33.53
N TYR A 136 15.49 0.15 -33.86
CA TYR A 136 14.26 -0.10 -33.09
C TYR A 136 13.11 -0.55 -34.00
N ILE A 137 12.12 -1.22 -33.41
CA ILE A 137 10.89 -1.64 -34.12
C ILE A 137 9.61 -1.08 -33.48
N PHE A 138 9.73 -0.51 -32.28
CA PHE A 138 8.64 0.17 -31.59
C PHE A 138 9.14 1.50 -31.01
N GLU A 139 8.25 2.50 -31.00
CA GLU A 139 8.46 3.80 -30.37
C GLU A 139 7.15 4.21 -29.67
N GLY A 140 7.20 4.41 -28.35
CA GLY A 140 6.04 4.71 -27.51
C GLY A 140 6.06 3.94 -26.19
N ASP A 141 4.88 3.81 -25.58
CA ASP A 141 4.70 3.12 -24.29
C ASP A 141 3.97 1.80 -24.47
N PHE A 142 4.56 0.74 -23.95
CA PHE A 142 4.07 -0.63 -24.11
C PHE A 142 4.09 -1.36 -22.78
N LEU A 143 3.21 -2.35 -22.65
CA LEU A 143 3.31 -3.39 -21.64
C LEU A 143 3.86 -4.63 -22.30
N LEU A 144 4.98 -5.12 -21.78
CA LEU A 144 5.56 -6.38 -22.21
C LEU A 144 5.14 -7.48 -21.24
N VAL A 145 4.72 -8.64 -21.78
CA VAL A 145 4.32 -9.79 -20.97
C VAL A 145 5.11 -11.02 -21.40
N SER A 146 5.72 -11.76 -20.48
CA SER A 146 6.49 -12.97 -20.84
C SER A 146 5.62 -13.97 -21.63
N GLU A 147 6.09 -14.42 -22.79
CA GLU A 147 5.39 -15.44 -23.59
C GLU A 147 5.78 -16.85 -23.15
N ASP A 148 7.04 -17.07 -22.82
CA ASP A 148 7.56 -18.39 -22.47
C ASP A 148 8.62 -18.35 -21.35
N GLY A 149 8.84 -19.52 -20.75
CA GLY A 149 9.88 -19.75 -19.75
C GLY A 149 9.35 -20.22 -18.40
N ALA A 150 10.23 -20.87 -17.62
CA ALA A 150 9.89 -21.39 -16.30
C ALA A 150 9.40 -20.31 -15.32
N ASN A 151 9.77 -19.04 -15.56
CA ASN A 151 9.35 -17.93 -14.73
C ASN A 151 7.82 -17.69 -14.74
N LEU A 152 7.10 -18.08 -15.80
CA LEU A 152 5.62 -18.03 -15.85
C LEU A 152 4.97 -18.77 -14.66
N LEU A 153 5.61 -19.85 -14.20
CA LEU A 153 5.19 -20.63 -13.04
C LEU A 153 5.95 -20.23 -11.76
N ALA A 154 7.27 -20.04 -11.86
CA ALA A 154 8.11 -19.77 -10.69
C ALA A 154 7.91 -18.37 -10.09
N ARG A 155 7.48 -17.39 -10.90
CA ARG A 155 7.23 -15.99 -10.50
C ARG A 155 8.40 -15.34 -9.72
N ASN A 156 9.64 -15.69 -10.06
CA ASN A 156 10.84 -15.12 -9.45
C ASN A 156 11.08 -13.67 -9.90
N THR A 157 10.61 -13.31 -11.09
CA THR A 157 10.62 -11.95 -11.64
C THR A 157 9.24 -11.60 -12.20
N PRO A 158 8.90 -10.30 -12.34
CA PRO A 158 7.63 -9.88 -12.93
C PRO A 158 7.38 -10.54 -14.29
N ILE A 159 6.14 -10.93 -14.54
CA ILE A 159 5.69 -11.48 -15.83
C ILE A 159 5.30 -10.36 -16.78
N ALA A 160 4.69 -9.29 -16.25
CA ALA A 160 4.36 -8.10 -16.99
C ALA A 160 5.25 -6.94 -16.54
N PHE A 161 5.77 -6.16 -17.48
CA PHE A 161 6.62 -5.00 -17.19
C PHE A 161 6.51 -3.91 -18.27
N SER A 162 6.54 -2.66 -17.84
CA SER A 162 6.49 -1.48 -18.71
C SER A 162 7.77 -1.31 -19.56
N ALA A 163 7.61 -0.93 -20.82
CA ALA A 163 8.71 -0.52 -21.71
C ALA A 163 8.33 0.75 -22.49
N SER A 164 9.20 1.76 -22.46
CA SER A 164 8.92 3.09 -23.00
C SER A 164 10.05 3.57 -23.91
N GLY A 165 9.71 4.41 -24.88
CA GLY A 165 10.65 4.98 -25.83
C GLY A 165 10.93 4.05 -27.02
N LYS A 166 12.12 4.15 -27.60
CA LYS A 166 12.54 3.32 -28.73
C LYS A 166 13.02 1.98 -28.21
N ILE A 167 12.34 0.91 -28.62
CA ILE A 167 12.63 -0.45 -28.13
C ILE A 167 12.64 -1.46 -29.26
N TRP A 168 13.33 -2.58 -29.03
CA TRP A 168 13.24 -3.77 -29.87
C TRP A 168 12.74 -4.95 -29.02
N VAL A 169 11.73 -5.68 -29.50
CA VAL A 169 11.14 -6.80 -28.76
C VAL A 169 11.29 -8.12 -29.53
N ASN A 170 11.82 -9.13 -28.85
CA ASN A 170 11.94 -10.51 -29.31
C ASN A 170 10.57 -11.25 -29.30
N ASN A 171 10.46 -12.43 -29.92
CA ASN A 171 9.29 -13.31 -29.85
C ASN A 171 9.00 -13.97 -28.48
N HIS A 172 9.82 -13.78 -27.45
CA HIS A 172 9.66 -14.33 -26.10
C HIS A 172 8.89 -13.39 -25.14
N ALA A 173 8.51 -12.20 -25.60
CA ALA A 173 7.67 -11.27 -24.83
C ALA A 173 6.58 -10.69 -25.73
N HIS A 174 5.35 -10.72 -25.26
CA HIS A 174 4.22 -10.06 -25.90
C HIS A 174 4.36 -8.54 -25.85
N VAL A 175 3.79 -7.85 -26.84
CA VAL A 175 3.75 -6.38 -26.88
C VAL A 175 2.31 -5.92 -26.88
N LEU A 176 1.90 -5.25 -25.80
CA LEU A 176 0.55 -4.69 -25.66
C LEU A 176 0.61 -3.17 -25.63
N LYS A 177 -0.24 -2.53 -26.42
CA LYS A 177 -0.44 -1.08 -26.43
C LYS A 177 -1.82 -0.76 -25.87
N PHE A 178 -1.87 0.22 -24.98
CA PHE A 178 -3.10 0.67 -24.33
C PHE A 178 -3.44 2.09 -24.79
N LYS A 179 -4.68 2.52 -24.59
CA LYS A 179 -5.08 3.90 -24.90
C LYS A 179 -4.46 4.86 -23.90
N THR A 180 -4.41 4.46 -22.64
CA THR A 180 -3.91 5.30 -21.55
C THR A 180 -2.79 4.62 -20.77
N TYR A 181 -2.01 5.43 -20.06
CA TYR A 181 -0.96 4.97 -19.17
C TYR A 181 -1.54 4.16 -17.99
N GLU A 182 -2.70 4.58 -17.50
CA GLU A 182 -3.36 4.02 -16.33
C GLU A 182 -3.92 2.63 -16.62
N GLU A 183 -4.55 2.42 -17.78
CA GLU A 183 -5.00 1.09 -18.24
C GLU A 183 -3.81 0.13 -18.28
N ARG A 184 -2.70 0.58 -18.87
CA ARG A 184 -1.45 -0.18 -18.99
C ARG A 184 -0.88 -0.59 -17.64
N ARG A 185 -0.80 0.35 -16.69
CA ARG A 185 -0.26 0.10 -15.34
C ARG A 185 -1.18 -0.77 -14.51
N PHE A 186 -2.48 -0.56 -14.59
CA PHE A 186 -3.46 -1.41 -13.91
C PHE A 186 -3.31 -2.87 -14.35
N VAL A 187 -3.27 -3.10 -15.67
CA VAL A 187 -3.10 -4.44 -16.23
C VAL A 187 -1.74 -5.04 -15.85
N GLU A 188 -0.66 -4.24 -15.84
CA GLU A 188 0.66 -4.69 -15.37
C GLU A 188 0.59 -5.26 -13.94
N PHE A 189 -0.02 -4.52 -13.01
CA PHE A 189 -0.19 -4.98 -11.63
C PHE A 189 -1.08 -6.21 -11.55
N TYR A 190 -2.20 -6.21 -12.26
CA TYR A 190 -3.16 -7.29 -12.27
C TYR A 190 -2.57 -8.61 -12.80
N ILE A 191 -1.87 -8.61 -13.94
CA ILE A 191 -1.23 -9.81 -14.52
C ILE A 191 -0.15 -10.38 -13.60
N ASN A 192 0.59 -9.51 -12.93
CA ASN A 192 1.61 -9.93 -11.97
C ASN A 192 1.02 -10.54 -10.69
N HIS A 193 -0.23 -10.22 -10.37
CA HIS A 193 -0.92 -10.69 -9.18
C HIS A 193 -1.72 -11.98 -9.40
N ILE A 194 -2.45 -12.10 -10.51
CA ILE A 194 -3.36 -13.23 -10.73
C ILE A 194 -2.64 -14.57 -10.96
N ASN A 195 -3.36 -15.65 -10.65
CA ASN A 195 -2.94 -16.99 -11.04
C ASN A 195 -3.05 -17.18 -12.56
N LEU A 196 -1.91 -17.14 -13.26
CA LEU A 196 -1.84 -17.37 -14.71
C LEU A 196 -1.85 -18.85 -15.11
N THR A 197 -1.76 -19.79 -14.17
CA THR A 197 -1.73 -21.25 -14.45
C THR A 197 -2.84 -21.71 -15.40
N PRO A 198 -4.10 -21.25 -15.27
CA PRO A 198 -5.17 -21.63 -16.21
C PRO A 198 -4.95 -21.19 -17.66
N TYR A 199 -4.12 -20.16 -17.88
CA TYR A 199 -3.81 -19.59 -19.20
C TYR A 199 -2.50 -20.13 -19.78
N ILE A 200 -1.73 -20.87 -19.01
CA ILE A 200 -0.44 -21.42 -19.42
C ILE A 200 -0.65 -22.78 -20.08
N SER A 201 0.04 -22.97 -21.20
CA SER A 201 0.08 -24.20 -21.98
C SER A 201 1.49 -24.79 -21.99
N GLY A 202 1.62 -26.10 -22.25
CA GLY A 202 2.93 -26.78 -22.35
C GLY A 202 3.46 -27.26 -21.00
N ALA A 203 3.61 -28.58 -20.85
CA ALA A 203 4.04 -29.21 -19.59
C ALA A 203 5.56 -29.08 -19.33
N ALA A 204 6.39 -29.27 -20.36
CA ALA A 204 7.86 -29.19 -20.23
C ALA A 204 8.40 -27.76 -20.40
N GLN A 205 7.74 -26.96 -21.24
CA GLN A 205 8.07 -25.55 -21.45
C GLN A 205 6.79 -24.72 -21.34
N PRO A 206 6.54 -24.11 -20.17
CA PRO A 206 5.38 -23.26 -19.94
C PRO A 206 5.34 -22.11 -20.96
N LYS A 207 4.16 -21.88 -21.52
CA LYS A 207 3.91 -20.88 -22.55
C LYS A 207 2.54 -20.24 -22.39
N LEU A 208 2.51 -18.92 -22.27
CA LEU A 208 1.32 -18.09 -22.40
C LEU A 208 1.24 -17.67 -23.87
N ASN A 209 0.42 -18.32 -24.69
CA ASN A 209 0.31 -17.95 -26.10
C ASN A 209 -0.60 -16.70 -26.27
N GLN A 210 -0.53 -16.04 -27.42
CA GLN A 210 -1.30 -14.83 -27.72
C GLN A 210 -2.81 -15.00 -27.50
N LYS A 211 -3.39 -16.14 -27.91
CA LYS A 211 -4.82 -16.43 -27.72
C LYS A 211 -5.17 -16.46 -26.22
N ASN A 212 -4.36 -17.15 -25.42
CA ASN A 212 -4.58 -17.28 -23.99
C ASN A 212 -4.34 -15.94 -23.26
N LEU A 213 -3.31 -15.19 -23.65
CA LEU A 213 -3.06 -13.83 -23.15
C LEU A 213 -4.28 -12.93 -23.37
N ASN A 214 -4.77 -12.87 -24.61
CA ASN A 214 -5.92 -12.03 -24.95
C ASN A 214 -7.20 -12.46 -24.23
N SER A 215 -7.30 -13.73 -23.80
CA SER A 215 -8.46 -14.25 -23.05
C SER A 215 -8.40 -14.02 -21.54
N ILE A 216 -7.31 -13.46 -21.01
CA ILE A 216 -7.22 -13.12 -19.58
C ILE A 216 -8.32 -12.11 -19.27
N ILE A 217 -9.14 -12.44 -18.26
CA ILE A 217 -10.23 -11.57 -17.83
C ILE A 217 -9.65 -10.56 -16.84
N VAL A 218 -9.82 -9.29 -17.15
CA VAL A 218 -9.33 -8.15 -16.38
C VAL A 218 -10.53 -7.34 -15.87
N PRO A 219 -10.57 -6.99 -14.58
CA PRO A 219 -11.57 -6.11 -14.01
C PRO A 219 -11.36 -4.70 -14.56
N ASN A 220 -12.42 -4.06 -15.04
CA ASN A 220 -12.36 -2.70 -15.55
C ASN A 220 -12.26 -1.72 -14.36
N PRO A 221 -11.14 -1.01 -14.16
CA PRO A 221 -10.91 -0.15 -13.00
C PRO A 221 -11.73 1.14 -13.11
N LYS A 222 -13.02 1.07 -12.77
CA LYS A 222 -13.98 2.15 -13.05
C LYS A 222 -13.86 3.42 -12.20
N TRP A 223 -13.08 3.50 -11.11
CA TRP A 223 -13.22 4.67 -10.22
C TRP A 223 -12.18 5.79 -10.42
N VAL A 224 -10.88 5.46 -10.56
CA VAL A 224 -9.85 6.50 -10.79
C VAL A 224 -9.72 6.87 -12.28
N GLN A 225 -10.14 5.97 -13.18
CA GLN A 225 -10.06 6.13 -14.64
C GLN A 225 -11.42 6.45 -15.29
N SER A 226 -12.49 6.68 -14.53
CA SER A 226 -13.74 7.23 -15.11
C SER A 226 -13.62 8.70 -15.49
N PHE A 227 -12.49 9.34 -15.21
CA PHE A 227 -12.31 10.77 -15.36
C PHE A 227 -11.29 11.05 -16.47
N ASP A 228 -11.74 11.72 -17.53
CA ASP A 228 -10.96 12.03 -18.72
C ASP A 228 -9.81 13.02 -18.44
N ASN A 229 -9.84 13.71 -17.29
CA ASN A 229 -8.86 14.69 -16.83
C ASN A 229 -8.99 15.00 -15.32
N PHE A 230 -8.02 15.77 -14.80
CA PHE A 230 -8.01 16.22 -13.40
C PHE A 230 -9.27 17.01 -13.02
N GLU A 231 -9.83 17.81 -13.94
CA GLU A 231 -11.04 18.59 -13.69
C GLU A 231 -12.23 17.69 -13.35
N GLU A 232 -12.37 16.55 -14.03
CA GLU A 232 -13.47 15.61 -13.80
C GLU A 232 -13.29 14.81 -12.49
N LEU A 233 -12.05 14.41 -12.17
CA LEU A 233 -11.70 13.85 -10.86
C LEU A 233 -12.03 14.85 -9.74
N ASN A 234 -11.68 16.12 -9.93
CA ASN A 234 -11.93 17.16 -8.94
C ASN A 234 -13.42 17.47 -8.77
N ILE A 235 -14.24 17.38 -9.83
CA ILE A 235 -15.70 17.53 -9.74
C ILE A 235 -16.30 16.40 -8.88
N ASN A 236 -15.88 15.15 -9.12
CA ASN A 236 -16.39 14.00 -8.38
C ASN A 236 -15.90 14.01 -6.92
N LEU A 237 -14.66 14.42 -6.69
CA LEU A 237 -14.15 14.65 -5.35
C LEU A 237 -14.95 15.75 -4.63
N ASP A 238 -15.23 16.86 -5.30
CA ASP A 238 -16.04 17.94 -4.73
C ASP A 238 -17.48 17.49 -4.44
N GLU A 239 -18.08 16.67 -5.30
CA GLU A 239 -19.39 16.06 -5.06
C GLU A 239 -19.36 15.14 -3.83
N LEU A 240 -18.37 14.23 -3.74
CA LEU A 240 -18.16 13.35 -2.60
C LEU A 240 -18.02 14.15 -1.30
N LEU A 241 -17.09 15.10 -1.26
CA LEU A 241 -16.81 15.91 -0.07
C LEU A 241 -18.00 16.82 0.31
N SER A 242 -18.86 17.19 -0.65
CA SER A 242 -20.10 17.93 -0.37
C SER A 242 -21.10 17.14 0.47
N HIS A 243 -20.98 15.81 0.48
CA HIS A 243 -21.82 14.90 1.26
C HIS A 243 -21.22 14.57 2.64
N VAL A 244 -19.92 14.80 2.86
CA VAL A 244 -19.24 14.62 4.16
C VAL A 244 -19.36 15.88 5.02
N ARG A 245 -20.60 16.26 5.35
CA ARG A 245 -20.91 17.39 6.25
C ARG A 245 -22.24 17.17 6.99
N PHE A 246 -22.43 17.88 8.11
CA PHE A 246 -23.70 17.86 8.82
C PHE A 246 -24.84 18.46 7.99
N GLY A 247 -26.07 18.02 8.25
CA GLY A 247 -27.26 18.40 7.50
C GLY A 247 -27.53 17.55 6.24
N VAL A 248 -26.61 16.64 5.90
CA VAL A 248 -26.82 15.63 4.87
C VAL A 248 -27.59 14.45 5.47
N LYS A 249 -28.48 13.84 4.66
CA LYS A 249 -29.23 12.64 5.08
C LYS A 249 -28.25 11.53 5.48
N ALA A 250 -28.50 10.90 6.64
CA ALA A 250 -27.63 9.90 7.28
C ALA A 250 -27.05 8.88 6.28
N ASP A 251 -27.91 8.14 5.57
CA ASP A 251 -27.47 7.12 4.60
C ASP A 251 -26.55 7.64 3.49
N ARG A 252 -26.76 8.87 3.01
CA ARG A 252 -25.90 9.48 1.99
C ARG A 252 -24.57 9.94 2.58
N PHE A 253 -24.59 10.46 3.82
CA PHE A 253 -23.38 10.83 4.54
C PHE A 253 -22.52 9.59 4.82
N GLU A 254 -23.12 8.50 5.31
CA GLU A 254 -22.44 7.24 5.60
C GLU A 254 -21.84 6.59 4.33
N LEU A 255 -22.56 6.67 3.20
CA LEU A 255 -22.03 6.25 1.90
C LEU A 255 -20.84 7.11 1.47
N ALA A 256 -20.96 8.43 1.58
CA ALA A 256 -19.86 9.33 1.25
C ALA A 256 -18.64 9.13 2.17
N LEU A 257 -18.86 8.79 3.43
CA LEU A 257 -17.79 8.46 4.37
C LEU A 257 -17.11 7.13 3.99
N ASP A 258 -17.90 6.13 3.59
CA ASP A 258 -17.39 4.86 3.07
C ASP A 258 -16.54 5.05 1.80
N GLU A 259 -17.04 5.84 0.84
CA GLU A 259 -16.33 6.20 -0.38
C GLU A 259 -15.06 6.99 -0.06
N LEU A 260 -15.11 7.98 0.84
CA LEU A 260 -13.94 8.75 1.27
C LEU A 260 -12.86 7.85 1.86
N SER A 261 -13.22 6.85 2.65
CA SER A 261 -12.29 5.85 3.16
C SER A 261 -11.55 5.15 2.03
N LYS A 262 -12.30 4.70 1.01
CA LYS A 262 -11.76 4.01 -0.17
C LYS A 262 -10.87 4.92 -1.01
N VAL A 263 -11.27 6.18 -1.19
CA VAL A 263 -10.48 7.24 -1.86
C VAL A 263 -9.13 7.45 -1.20
N LEU A 264 -9.11 7.44 0.14
CA LEU A 264 -7.89 7.57 0.94
C LEU A 264 -7.10 6.27 1.04
N GLY A 265 -7.61 5.19 0.43
CA GLY A 265 -6.97 3.89 0.44
C GLY A 265 -7.12 3.18 1.77
N PHE A 266 -8.27 3.22 2.45
CA PHE A 266 -8.57 2.38 3.61
C PHE A 266 -9.68 1.39 3.27
N PRO A 267 -9.60 0.12 3.72
CA PRO A 267 -10.76 -0.74 3.78
C PRO A 267 -11.88 -0.13 4.59
N SER A 268 -13.08 -0.21 4.05
CA SER A 268 -14.29 0.25 4.70
C SER A 268 -15.43 -0.67 4.35
N GLU A 269 -16.24 -0.93 5.36
CA GLU A 269 -17.48 -1.68 5.31
C GLU A 269 -18.61 -0.84 5.94
N ARG A 270 -19.85 -1.18 5.60
CA ARG A 270 -21.06 -0.64 6.26
C ARG A 270 -21.84 -1.78 6.92
N PRO A 271 -21.41 -2.25 8.11
CA PRO A 271 -21.99 -3.41 8.79
C PRO A 271 -23.51 -3.32 9.00
N ASP A 272 -24.02 -2.13 9.31
CA ASP A 272 -25.46 -1.88 9.46
C ASP A 272 -26.25 -2.15 8.17
N LYS A 273 -25.67 -1.87 6.99
CA LYS A 273 -26.30 -2.11 5.69
C LYS A 273 -26.28 -3.59 5.34
N GLU A 274 -25.12 -4.22 5.54
CA GLU A 274 -24.82 -5.60 5.14
C GLU A 274 -25.48 -6.62 6.08
N TRP A 275 -25.36 -6.44 7.40
CA TRP A 275 -25.80 -7.42 8.40
C TRP A 275 -26.94 -6.91 9.30
N LYS A 276 -27.46 -5.70 9.06
CA LYS A 276 -28.49 -5.05 9.91
C LYS A 276 -28.08 -4.93 11.38
N ALA A 277 -26.77 -4.93 11.64
CA ALA A 277 -26.18 -4.82 12.96
C ALA A 277 -24.72 -4.35 12.85
N GLY A 278 -24.24 -3.65 13.87
CA GLY A 278 -22.88 -3.10 13.90
C GLY A 278 -22.87 -1.58 13.71
N PRO A 279 -21.68 -0.99 13.51
CA PRO A 279 -21.54 0.44 13.27
C PRO A 279 -22.01 0.85 11.86
N ASP A 280 -22.22 2.15 11.67
CA ASP A 280 -22.58 2.74 10.36
C ASP A 280 -21.41 2.63 9.36
N ASN A 281 -20.18 2.82 9.83
CA ASN A 281 -18.97 2.60 9.05
C ASN A 281 -17.88 1.93 9.91
N LEU A 282 -17.15 1.01 9.30
CA LEU A 282 -15.99 0.35 9.91
C LEU A 282 -14.80 0.45 8.98
N TRP A 283 -13.82 1.29 9.33
CA TRP A 283 -12.60 1.42 8.55
C TRP A 283 -11.50 0.55 9.14
N LYS A 284 -10.69 -0.09 8.30
CA LYS A 284 -9.46 -0.76 8.72
C LYS A 284 -8.28 0.14 8.36
N VAL A 285 -7.66 0.75 9.37
CA VAL A 285 -6.62 1.78 9.17
C VAL A 285 -5.20 1.21 9.23
N LYS A 286 -5.00 0.05 9.88
CA LYS A 286 -3.77 -0.75 9.86
C LYS A 286 -4.10 -2.25 9.91
N ASP A 287 -3.10 -3.12 9.77
CA ASP A 287 -3.29 -4.59 9.73
C ASP A 287 -4.15 -5.14 10.88
N ASN A 288 -4.00 -4.59 12.09
CA ASN A 288 -4.75 -4.93 13.29
C ASN A 288 -5.32 -3.70 14.01
N GLU A 289 -5.72 -2.65 13.28
CA GLU A 289 -6.31 -1.46 13.90
C GLU A 289 -7.48 -0.93 13.07
N TYR A 290 -8.60 -0.66 13.75
CA TYR A 290 -9.87 -0.26 13.13
C TYR A 290 -10.36 1.10 13.63
N LEU A 291 -11.14 1.77 12.80
CA LEU A 291 -11.95 2.94 13.15
C LEU A 291 -13.42 2.51 13.11
N LEU A 292 -14.05 2.45 14.28
CA LEU A 292 -15.48 2.20 14.41
C LEU A 292 -16.21 3.54 14.45
N ILE A 293 -17.14 3.77 13.53
CA ILE A 293 -17.76 5.07 13.34
C ILE A 293 -19.29 4.96 13.45
N GLU A 294 -19.87 5.79 14.31
CA GLU A 294 -21.30 6.06 14.39
C GLU A 294 -21.60 7.47 13.91
N CYS A 295 -22.49 7.59 12.94
CA CYS A 295 -22.83 8.82 12.26
C CYS A 295 -24.17 9.38 12.78
N LYS A 296 -24.15 10.63 13.25
CA LYS A 296 -25.35 11.40 13.62
C LYS A 296 -25.38 12.71 12.82
N SER A 297 -25.15 12.60 11.51
CA SER A 297 -25.02 13.73 10.58
C SER A 297 -26.32 14.50 10.34
N GLY A 298 -27.47 13.87 10.55
CA GLY A 298 -28.80 14.46 10.37
C GLY A 298 -29.47 15.03 11.62
N VAL A 299 -28.78 15.09 12.76
CA VAL A 299 -29.34 15.68 13.99
C VAL A 299 -29.34 17.21 13.92
N ASP A 300 -30.24 17.84 14.69
CA ASP A 300 -30.30 19.30 14.81
C ASP A 300 -28.96 19.89 15.30
N LEU A 301 -28.42 20.82 14.52
CA LEU A 301 -27.14 21.50 14.76
C LEU A 301 -27.14 22.35 16.04
N THR A 302 -28.31 22.76 16.51
CA THR A 302 -28.47 23.56 17.73
C THR A 302 -28.45 22.74 19.01
N ARG A 303 -28.37 21.40 18.90
CA ARG A 303 -28.33 20.52 20.06
C ARG A 303 -27.08 20.72 20.90
N ASN A 304 -27.30 20.83 22.20
CA ASN A 304 -26.24 21.09 23.16
C ASN A 304 -25.67 19.82 23.81
N GLU A 305 -26.30 18.65 23.66
CA GLU A 305 -25.94 17.42 24.37
C GLU A 305 -26.12 16.14 23.54
N ILE A 306 -25.29 15.15 23.85
CA ILE A 306 -25.39 13.76 23.40
C ILE A 306 -26.32 13.01 24.36
N ASN A 307 -27.34 12.37 23.84
CA ASN A 307 -28.41 11.74 24.62
C ASN A 307 -28.20 10.23 24.86
N LYS A 308 -29.14 9.65 25.61
CA LYS A 308 -29.14 8.22 25.96
C LYS A 308 -29.17 7.29 24.75
N ASP A 309 -29.95 7.65 23.73
CA ASP A 309 -30.12 6.79 22.56
C ASP A 309 -28.83 6.75 21.73
N GLU A 310 -28.15 7.89 21.58
CA GLU A 310 -26.88 8.01 20.86
C GLU A 310 -25.75 7.25 21.57
N THR A 311 -25.63 7.43 22.89
CA THR A 311 -24.66 6.64 23.70
C THR A 311 -24.98 5.14 23.66
N GLY A 312 -26.26 4.77 23.66
CA GLY A 312 -26.73 3.39 23.52
C GLY A 312 -26.36 2.77 22.17
N GLN A 313 -26.55 3.49 21.06
CA GLN A 313 -26.18 3.04 19.71
C GLN A 313 -24.66 2.76 19.62
N MET A 314 -23.84 3.69 20.11
CA MET A 314 -22.39 3.49 20.16
C MET A 314 -21.99 2.29 21.02
N ASN A 315 -22.61 2.11 22.19
CA ASN A 315 -22.33 0.96 23.06
C ASN A 315 -22.69 -0.37 22.38
N ASN A 316 -23.79 -0.41 21.62
CA ASN A 316 -24.20 -1.59 20.85
C ASN A 316 -23.21 -1.90 19.71
N ALA A 317 -22.77 -0.88 18.97
CA ALA A 317 -21.76 -1.03 17.93
C ALA A 317 -20.43 -1.56 18.49
N CYS A 318 -20.00 -1.05 19.64
CA CYS A 318 -18.81 -1.56 20.33
C CYS A 318 -18.95 -3.03 20.74
N ALA A 319 -20.10 -3.43 21.30
CA ALA A 319 -20.36 -4.81 21.67
C ALA A 319 -20.38 -5.74 20.44
N TRP A 320 -20.96 -5.27 19.33
CA TRP A 320 -20.91 -5.98 18.05
C TRP A 320 -19.47 -6.17 17.55
N PHE A 321 -18.64 -5.13 17.63
CA PHE A 321 -17.24 -5.24 17.21
C PHE A 321 -16.47 -6.25 18.05
N THR A 322 -16.55 -6.18 19.38
CA THR A 322 -15.89 -7.15 20.28
C THR A 322 -16.35 -8.59 20.01
N LYS A 323 -17.63 -8.80 19.69
CA LYS A 323 -18.15 -10.13 19.37
C LYS A 323 -17.55 -10.72 18.08
N ASN A 324 -17.35 -9.91 17.05
CA ASN A 324 -16.92 -10.38 15.72
C ASN A 324 -15.40 -10.33 15.54
N TYR A 325 -14.72 -9.38 16.17
CA TYR A 325 -13.30 -9.10 15.98
C TYR A 325 -12.46 -9.35 17.25
N GLY A 326 -13.07 -9.64 18.41
CA GLY A 326 -12.35 -9.91 19.66
C GLY A 326 -11.65 -8.67 20.24
N ASP A 327 -10.40 -8.85 20.69
CA ASP A 327 -9.59 -7.81 21.36
C ASP A 327 -8.71 -7.00 20.39
N VAL A 328 -9.07 -6.97 19.10
CA VAL A 328 -8.34 -6.19 18.10
C VAL A 328 -8.43 -4.69 18.44
N PRO A 329 -7.32 -3.94 18.38
CA PRO A 329 -7.31 -2.50 18.57
C PRO A 329 -8.35 -1.77 17.69
N VAL A 330 -9.15 -0.92 18.33
CA VAL A 330 -10.17 -0.12 17.63
C VAL A 330 -10.33 1.24 18.28
N LYS A 331 -10.23 2.29 17.47
CA LYS A 331 -10.60 3.65 17.85
C LYS A 331 -12.08 3.85 17.56
N ARG A 332 -12.81 4.37 18.55
CA ARG A 332 -14.27 4.52 18.50
C ARG A 332 -14.60 5.99 18.32
N ILE A 333 -15.35 6.31 17.27
CA ILE A 333 -15.66 7.66 16.86
C ILE A 333 -17.16 7.84 16.73
N MET A 334 -17.68 8.91 17.32
CA MET A 334 -19.02 9.40 17.03
C MET A 334 -18.96 10.72 16.27
N ILE A 335 -19.59 10.78 15.10
CA ILE A 335 -19.72 12.00 14.31
C ILE A 335 -21.04 12.69 14.70
N ILE A 336 -20.95 13.75 15.51
CA ILE A 336 -22.11 14.44 16.09
C ILE A 336 -21.77 15.93 16.36
N PRO A 337 -22.73 16.89 16.27
CA PRO A 337 -22.43 18.31 16.45
C PRO A 337 -22.05 18.73 17.89
N SER A 338 -22.49 17.98 18.90
CA SER A 338 -22.20 18.26 20.31
C SER A 338 -21.09 17.37 20.83
N LYS A 339 -20.27 17.91 21.74
CA LYS A 339 -19.32 17.12 22.53
C LYS A 339 -19.74 16.92 23.98
N LYS A 340 -20.84 17.53 24.43
CA LYS A 340 -21.28 17.44 25.83
C LYS A 340 -22.09 16.16 26.02
N VAL A 341 -21.65 15.26 26.87
CA VAL A 341 -22.41 14.04 27.21
C VAL A 341 -23.39 14.36 28.33
N ASN A 342 -24.65 13.92 28.24
CA ASN A 342 -25.62 14.14 29.30
C ASN A 342 -25.22 13.38 30.58
N ASN A 343 -25.26 14.05 31.74
CA ASN A 343 -24.84 13.53 33.06
C ASN A 343 -25.52 12.21 33.49
N SER A 344 -26.67 11.87 32.92
CA SER A 344 -27.43 10.65 33.28
C SER A 344 -27.00 9.40 32.50
N THR A 345 -26.03 9.53 31.59
CA THR A 345 -25.66 8.51 30.59
C THR A 345 -24.19 8.59 30.21
N GLY A 346 -23.61 7.52 29.65
CA GLY A 346 -22.20 7.53 29.26
C GLY A 346 -21.85 6.42 28.29
N PHE A 347 -20.66 6.56 27.69
CA PHE A 347 -20.05 5.52 26.88
C PHE A 347 -19.44 4.44 27.78
N ASN A 348 -19.60 3.17 27.42
CA ASN A 348 -18.97 2.05 28.11
C ASN A 348 -17.49 1.89 27.75
N TYR A 349 -17.06 2.58 26.68
CA TYR A 349 -15.71 2.54 26.13
C TYR A 349 -15.22 3.97 25.88
N PRO A 350 -13.89 4.19 25.76
CA PRO A 350 -13.35 5.46 25.29
C PRO A 350 -13.86 5.76 23.86
N VAL A 351 -14.58 6.87 23.72
CA VAL A 351 -15.15 7.34 22.45
C VAL A 351 -14.70 8.77 22.24
N GLU A 352 -14.24 9.08 21.03
CA GLU A 352 -13.94 10.44 20.61
C GLU A 352 -15.02 10.98 19.66
N ILE A 353 -15.12 12.30 19.60
CA ILE A 353 -16.15 13.02 18.86
C ILE A 353 -15.53 13.71 17.66
N VAL A 354 -16.19 13.58 16.50
CA VAL A 354 -15.87 14.34 15.29
C VAL A 354 -16.97 15.37 15.09
N ARG A 355 -16.62 16.65 15.19
CA ARG A 355 -17.54 17.76 14.95
C ARG A 355 -17.29 18.41 13.59
N ASP A 356 -18.11 19.41 13.29
CA ASP A 356 -18.12 20.13 12.02
C ASP A 356 -16.75 20.77 11.69
N GLY A 357 -16.05 21.29 12.70
CA GLY A 357 -14.67 21.78 12.54
C GLY A 357 -13.68 20.69 12.12
N ASN A 358 -13.85 19.47 12.64
CA ASN A 358 -13.01 18.33 12.29
C ASN A 358 -13.29 17.83 10.87
N LEU A 359 -14.57 17.68 10.48
CA LEU A 359 -14.96 17.26 9.13
C LEU A 359 -14.47 18.26 8.08
N ARG A 360 -14.63 19.57 8.33
CA ARG A 360 -14.06 20.60 7.44
C ARG A 360 -12.56 20.47 7.29
N LYS A 361 -11.84 20.22 8.40
CA LYS A 361 -10.39 20.03 8.37
C LYS A 361 -10.01 18.81 7.53
N LEU A 362 -10.71 17.68 7.72
CA LEU A 362 -10.50 16.47 6.91
C LEU A 362 -10.75 16.74 5.43
N ASN A 363 -11.92 17.29 5.08
CA ASN A 363 -12.29 17.56 3.69
C ASN A 363 -11.30 18.52 3.03
N ASN A 364 -10.84 19.56 3.74
CA ASN A 364 -9.85 20.50 3.21
C ASN A 364 -8.51 19.81 2.93
N ASN A 365 -8.07 18.93 3.83
CA ASN A 365 -6.82 18.20 3.67
C ASN A 365 -6.90 17.18 2.52
N VAL A 366 -8.03 16.48 2.40
CA VAL A 366 -8.30 15.58 1.26
C VAL A 366 -8.29 16.36 -0.05
N LYS A 367 -9.00 17.48 -0.11
CA LYS A 367 -9.03 18.33 -1.31
C LYS A 367 -7.65 18.86 -1.68
N ALA A 368 -6.87 19.31 -0.69
CA ALA A 368 -5.50 19.77 -0.90
C ALA A 368 -4.61 18.64 -1.46
N PHE A 369 -4.70 17.44 -0.89
CA PHE A 369 -3.96 16.26 -1.36
C PHE A 369 -4.21 15.95 -2.84
N PHE A 370 -5.48 15.90 -3.26
CA PHE A 370 -5.79 15.65 -4.67
C PHE A 370 -5.40 16.84 -5.55
N THR A 371 -5.47 18.08 -5.06
CA THR A 371 -5.07 19.27 -5.83
C THR A 371 -3.60 19.23 -6.27
N GLU A 372 -2.72 18.61 -5.48
CA GLU A 372 -1.31 18.42 -5.84
C GLU A 372 -1.15 17.67 -7.16
N PHE A 373 -2.08 16.77 -7.50
CA PHE A 373 -2.02 16.00 -8.74
C PHE A 373 -2.20 16.85 -9.99
N LYS A 374 -2.78 18.06 -9.87
CA LYS A 374 -2.99 18.98 -10.99
C LYS A 374 -1.69 19.46 -11.64
N GLN A 375 -0.66 19.66 -10.81
CA GLN A 375 0.63 20.21 -11.26
C GLN A 375 1.70 19.14 -11.44
N MET A 376 1.35 17.87 -11.16
CA MET A 376 2.25 16.75 -11.23
C MET A 376 2.07 16.02 -12.54
N ASP A 377 3.19 15.58 -13.11
CA ASP A 377 3.16 14.53 -14.11
C ASP A 377 2.77 13.23 -13.38
N LEU A 378 1.71 12.56 -13.82
CA LEU A 378 1.25 11.30 -13.22
C LEU A 378 2.33 10.19 -13.30
N SER A 379 3.36 10.37 -14.11
CA SER A 379 4.54 9.51 -14.17
C SER A 379 5.52 9.66 -12.98
N ASP A 380 5.45 10.77 -12.22
CA ASP A 380 6.26 11.02 -11.00
C ASP A 380 5.54 10.60 -9.70
N LEU A 381 4.30 10.13 -9.79
CA LEU A 381 3.49 9.59 -8.68
C LEU A 381 3.97 8.19 -8.25
N SER A 382 5.22 8.11 -7.82
CA SER A 382 5.78 6.94 -7.17
C SER A 382 5.15 6.69 -5.80
N ASP A 383 5.25 5.47 -5.28
CA ASP A 383 4.84 5.11 -3.91
C ASP A 383 5.39 6.07 -2.85
N THR A 384 6.62 6.55 -3.08
CA THR A 384 7.28 7.52 -2.20
C THR A 384 6.60 8.89 -2.28
N LYS A 385 6.21 9.33 -3.48
CA LYS A 385 5.57 10.63 -3.69
C LYS A 385 4.16 10.67 -3.13
N ILE A 386 3.36 9.62 -3.33
CA ILE A 386 2.02 9.51 -2.72
C ILE A 386 2.16 9.54 -1.20
N GLN A 387 3.13 8.84 -0.64
CA GLN A 387 3.38 8.83 0.80
C GLN A 387 3.81 10.21 1.33
N GLU A 388 4.70 10.91 0.62
CA GLU A 388 5.09 12.29 0.96
C GLU A 388 3.85 13.20 1.02
N LEU A 389 2.95 13.06 0.04
CA LEU A 389 1.72 13.84 -0.03
C LEU A 389 0.75 13.47 1.09
N LEU A 390 0.55 12.20 1.40
CA LEU A 390 -0.28 11.77 2.54
C LEU A 390 0.27 12.33 3.86
N VAL A 391 1.60 12.32 4.06
CA VAL A 391 2.25 12.92 5.24
C VAL A 391 2.10 14.44 5.26
N LEU A 392 2.28 15.09 4.11
CA LEU A 392 2.16 16.54 3.94
C LEU A 392 0.75 17.02 4.29
N HIS A 393 -0.27 16.32 3.80
CA HIS A 393 -1.68 16.67 3.97
C HIS A 393 -2.34 16.04 5.20
N LYS A 394 -1.58 15.32 6.04
CA LYS A 394 -2.10 14.73 7.29
C LYS A 394 -3.19 13.69 7.05
N LEU A 395 -2.97 12.79 6.10
CA LEU A 395 -3.92 11.74 5.71
C LEU A 395 -3.35 10.33 5.89
N THR A 396 -2.23 10.18 6.61
CA THR A 396 -1.74 8.85 6.98
C THR A 396 -2.70 8.17 7.97
N ALA A 397 -2.57 6.85 8.14
CA ALA A 397 -3.37 6.11 9.12
C ALA A 397 -3.31 6.74 10.52
N ASP A 398 -2.13 7.14 10.98
CA ASP A 398 -1.94 7.79 12.28
C ASP A 398 -2.58 9.18 12.33
N ASP A 399 -2.53 9.95 11.24
CA ASP A 399 -3.19 11.25 11.18
C ASP A 399 -4.72 11.10 11.23
N ILE A 400 -5.29 10.15 10.48
CA ILE A 400 -6.72 9.85 10.47
C ILE A 400 -7.20 9.44 11.86
N ILE A 401 -6.43 8.59 12.54
CA ILE A 401 -6.70 8.19 13.92
C ILE A 401 -6.65 9.42 14.84
N ASN A 402 -5.62 10.27 14.78
CA ASN A 402 -5.32 11.19 15.89
C ASN A 402 -5.75 12.65 15.69
N LEU A 403 -5.94 13.14 14.46
CA LEU A 403 -6.03 14.59 14.19
C LEU A 403 -7.42 15.12 13.91
N TYR A 404 -8.39 14.24 13.70
CA TYR A 404 -9.74 14.60 13.25
C TYR A 404 -10.83 14.31 14.27
N SER A 405 -10.47 14.02 15.51
CA SER A 405 -11.44 13.82 16.59
C SER A 405 -10.99 14.52 17.87
N GLU A 406 -11.91 14.73 18.80
CA GLU A 406 -11.65 15.35 20.11
C GLU A 406 -12.37 14.60 21.23
N ASN A 407 -11.85 14.72 22.45
CA ASN A 407 -12.48 14.09 23.60
C ASN A 407 -13.86 14.72 23.90
N PRO A 408 -14.85 13.90 24.30
CA PRO A 408 -16.12 14.41 24.79
C PRO A 408 -15.90 15.23 26.06
N ARG A 409 -16.79 16.20 26.27
CA ARG A 409 -16.90 16.97 27.51
C ARG A 409 -17.97 16.31 28.38
N THR A 410 -17.56 15.75 29.50
CA THR A 410 -18.46 15.36 30.59
C THR A 410 -18.91 16.56 31.38
#